data_AF-A0A6I3HUZ4-F1
#
_entry.id   AF-A0A6I3HUZ4-F1
#
_cell.length_a   1.000
_cell.length_b   1.000
_cell.length_c   1.000
_cell.angle_alpha   90.00
_cell.angle_beta   90.00
_cell.angle_gamma   90.00
#
_symmetry.space_group_name_H-M   'P 1'
#
loop_
_entity.id
_entity.type
_entity.pdbx_description
1 polymer ?
#
loop_
_entity_poly.entity_id
_entity_poly.type
_entity_poly.pdbx_seq_one_letter_code
_entity_poly.pdbx_strand_id
1 'polypeptide(L)'
;MSKPGPGHDGFDEEELIRSEFESIVSGLSLDESSPTTYLEERDLIDQTQKFKAPNPPRLTLKQSFLQAKKAIIKWSRRGYHEDDGVEL
;
A
#
# COMPACT_ATOMS: atom_id res chain seq x y z
N MET A 1 -44.01 18.48 -53.46
CA MET A 1 -44.07 18.10 -52.02
C MET A 1 -42.68 17.71 -51.57
N SER A 2 -42.03 18.50 -50.69
CA SER A 2 -40.73 18.15 -50.10
C SER A 2 -40.97 17.45 -48.76
N LYS A 3 -40.38 16.26 -48.60
CA LYS A 3 -40.38 15.54 -47.32
C LYS A 3 -39.43 16.23 -46.34
N PRO A 4 -39.81 16.48 -45.07
CA PRO A 4 -38.88 16.98 -44.08
C PRO A 4 -37.93 15.85 -43.67
N GLY A 5 -36.62 16.14 -43.62
CA GLY A 5 -35.59 15.23 -43.12
C GLY A 5 -35.72 15.04 -41.61
N PRO A 6 -35.21 13.93 -41.05
CA PRO A 6 -35.28 13.68 -39.62
C PRO A 6 -34.39 14.67 -38.88
N GLY A 7 -35.01 15.63 -38.20
CA GLY A 7 -34.36 16.41 -37.17
C GLY A 7 -34.25 15.55 -35.92
N HIS A 8 -33.04 15.10 -35.61
CA HIS A 8 -32.73 14.45 -34.34
C HIS A 8 -31.23 14.63 -34.07
N ASP A 9 -30.83 15.76 -33.50
CA ASP A 9 -29.41 16.10 -33.32
C ASP A 9 -29.09 16.76 -31.97
N GLY A 10 -29.81 16.41 -30.91
CA GLY A 10 -29.41 16.85 -29.56
C GLY A 10 -30.01 16.06 -28.39
N PHE A 11 -31.27 15.64 -28.49
CA PHE A 11 -31.94 14.91 -27.40
C PHE A 11 -31.56 13.41 -27.33
N ASP A 12 -31.36 12.75 -28.49
CA ASP A 12 -30.93 11.34 -28.54
C ASP A 12 -29.53 11.13 -27.99
N GLU A 13 -28.61 12.04 -28.31
CA GLU A 13 -27.20 11.87 -27.98
C GLU A 13 -27.00 12.03 -26.48
N GLU A 14 -27.68 12.99 -25.86
CA GLU A 14 -27.66 13.16 -24.40
C GLU A 14 -28.33 11.98 -23.66
N GLU A 15 -29.43 11.45 -24.21
CA GLU A 15 -30.11 10.28 -23.65
C GLU A 15 -29.26 9.00 -23.81
N LEU A 16 -28.61 8.83 -24.95
CA LEU A 16 -27.66 7.75 -25.22
C LEU A 16 -26.46 7.81 -24.25
N ILE A 17 -25.83 8.98 -24.10
CA ILE A 17 -24.70 9.19 -23.18
C ILE A 17 -25.09 8.86 -21.74
N ARG A 18 -26.28 9.30 -21.28
CA ARG A 18 -26.77 8.97 -19.94
C ARG A 18 -27.00 7.47 -19.77
N SER A 19 -27.56 6.80 -20.78
CA SER A 19 -27.81 5.36 -20.74
C SER A 19 -26.52 4.54 -20.65
N GLU A 20 -25.48 4.95 -21.39
CA GLU A 20 -24.17 4.29 -21.35
C GLU A 20 -23.46 4.53 -20.02
N PHE A 21 -23.56 5.74 -19.47
CA PHE A 21 -23.03 6.06 -18.15
C PHE A 21 -23.69 5.23 -17.05
N GLU A 22 -25.02 5.15 -17.02
CA GLU A 22 -25.76 4.32 -16.05
C GLU A 22 -25.44 2.82 -16.19
N SER A 23 -25.20 2.33 -17.41
CA SER A 23 -24.75 0.95 -17.64
C SER A 23 -23.38 0.68 -16.98
N ILE A 24 -22.42 1.60 -17.14
CA ILE A 24 -21.10 1.51 -16.49
C ILE A 24 -21.23 1.59 -14.97
N VAL A 25 -22.03 2.53 -14.45
CA VAL A 25 -22.24 2.73 -13.01
C VAL A 25 -22.96 1.55 -12.37
N SER A 26 -23.93 0.93 -13.05
CA SER A 26 -24.65 -0.25 -12.56
C SER A 26 -23.78 -1.51 -12.48
N GLY A 27 -22.74 -1.60 -13.33
CA GLY A 27 -21.74 -2.67 -13.31
C GLY A 27 -20.68 -2.49 -12.22
N LEU A 28 -20.57 -1.28 -11.64
CA LEU A 28 -19.76 -1.03 -10.46
C LEU A 28 -20.53 -1.53 -9.23
N SER A 29 -20.33 -2.80 -8.90
CA SER A 29 -20.66 -3.32 -7.58
C SER A 29 -19.75 -2.63 -6.55
N LEU A 30 -20.21 -1.51 -6.01
CA LEU A 30 -19.71 -0.92 -4.77
C LEU A 30 -20.07 -1.89 -3.65
N ASP A 31 -19.26 -2.92 -3.44
CA ASP A 31 -19.31 -3.70 -2.20
C ASP A 31 -18.77 -2.82 -1.06
N GLU A 32 -19.61 -1.90 -0.61
CA GLU A 32 -19.38 -1.01 0.52
C GLU A 32 -19.82 -1.68 1.84
N SER A 33 -20.01 -3.01 1.85
CA SER A 33 -20.52 -3.73 3.03
C SER A 33 -19.44 -4.10 4.05
N SER A 34 -18.18 -3.72 3.80
CA SER A 34 -17.15 -3.88 4.81
C SER A 34 -17.54 -3.06 6.04
N PRO A 35 -17.63 -3.69 7.24
CA PRO A 35 -17.96 -2.98 8.48
C PRO A 35 -16.89 -1.96 8.89
N THR A 36 -15.78 -1.90 8.16
CA THR A 36 -14.71 -0.93 8.31
C THR A 36 -14.36 -0.31 6.95
N THR A 37 -14.19 1.00 6.92
CA THR A 37 -13.75 1.75 5.74
C THR A 37 -12.24 1.59 5.55
N TYR A 38 -11.75 1.74 4.32
CA TYR A 38 -10.30 1.74 4.02
C TYR A 38 -9.50 2.72 4.90
N LEU A 39 -10.05 3.90 5.20
CA LEU A 39 -9.40 4.88 6.08
C LEU A 39 -9.34 4.40 7.54
N GLU A 40 -10.37 3.70 8.01
CA GLU A 40 -10.41 3.11 9.35
C GLU A 40 -9.43 1.94 9.47
N GLU A 41 -9.28 1.13 8.42
CA GLU A 41 -8.26 0.07 8.36
C GLU A 41 -6.85 0.67 8.39
N ARG A 42 -6.60 1.77 7.68
CA ARG A 42 -5.31 2.48 7.74
C ARG A 42 -5.03 3.06 9.12
N ASP A 43 -6.02 3.70 9.74
CA ASP A 43 -5.89 4.22 11.11
C ASP A 43 -5.64 3.08 12.11
N LEU A 44 -6.24 1.91 11.89
CA LEU A 44 -6.00 0.71 12.68
C LEU A 44 -4.58 0.15 12.48
N ILE A 45 -4.08 0.09 11.24
CA ILE A 45 -2.70 -0.33 10.95
C ILE A 45 -1.71 0.65 11.59
N ASP A 46 -1.94 1.95 11.45
CA ASP A 46 -1.12 2.98 12.07
C ASP A 46 -1.12 2.89 13.58
N GLN A 47 -2.21 2.45 14.22
CA GLN A 47 -2.30 2.22 15.67
C GLN A 47 -1.65 0.91 16.12
N THR A 48 -1.84 -0.17 15.36
CA THR A 48 -1.42 -1.53 15.74
C THR A 48 0.03 -1.81 15.40
N GLN A 49 0.55 -1.24 14.31
CA GLN A 49 1.94 -1.41 13.85
C GLN A 49 2.87 -0.29 14.29
N LYS A 50 2.51 0.51 15.29
CA LYS A 50 3.43 1.49 15.87
C LYS A 50 4.69 0.80 16.36
N PHE A 51 5.83 1.44 16.12
CA PHE A 51 7.10 0.99 16.67
C PHE A 51 6.98 0.87 18.19
N LYS A 52 6.96 -0.35 18.69
CA LYS A 52 7.05 -0.64 20.12
C LYS A 52 8.52 -0.79 20.47
N ALA A 53 9.07 0.25 21.06
CA ALA A 53 10.46 0.22 21.52
C ALA A 53 10.66 -1.01 22.41
N PRO A 54 11.65 -1.88 22.11
CA PRO A 54 11.98 -2.97 23.01
C PRO A 54 12.41 -2.38 24.36
N ASN A 55 12.06 -3.03 25.46
CA ASN A 55 12.56 -2.68 26.78
C ASN A 55 13.72 -3.62 27.15
N PRO A 56 14.96 -3.33 26.73
CA PRO A 56 16.08 -4.20 27.03
C PRO A 56 16.38 -4.18 28.54
N PRO A 57 16.85 -5.29 29.12
CA PRO A 57 17.34 -5.30 30.48
C PRO A 57 18.56 -4.39 30.63
N ARG A 58 18.74 -3.83 31.83
CA ARG A 58 19.92 -3.00 32.14
C ARG A 58 21.19 -3.81 31.97
N LEU A 59 22.07 -3.34 31.09
CA LEU A 59 23.40 -3.93 30.89
C LEU A 59 24.40 -3.36 31.89
N THR A 60 25.18 -4.24 32.51
CA THR A 60 26.33 -3.85 33.33
C THR A 60 27.56 -3.57 32.46
N LEU A 61 28.50 -2.76 32.95
CA LEU A 61 29.74 -2.43 32.21
C LEU A 61 30.51 -3.68 31.74
N LYS A 62 30.56 -4.73 32.59
CA LYS A 62 31.19 -6.02 32.25
C LYS A 62 30.48 -6.71 31.08
N GLN A 63 29.15 -6.69 31.06
CA GLN A 63 28.36 -7.27 29.98
C GLN A 63 28.53 -6.49 28.68
N SER A 64 28.57 -5.15 28.73
CA SER A 64 28.85 -4.31 27.56
C SER A 64 30.23 -4.62 26.95
N PHE A 65 31.27 -4.76 27.78
CA PHE A 65 32.60 -5.14 27.31
C PHE A 65 32.64 -6.54 26.71
N LEU A 66 31.94 -7.50 27.32
CA LEU A 66 31.85 -8.87 26.80
C LEU A 66 31.15 -8.89 25.42
N GLN A 67 30.05 -8.14 25.27
CA GLN A 67 29.34 -8.02 24.00
C GLN A 67 30.20 -7.34 22.93
N ALA A 68 30.89 -6.25 23.28
CA ALA A 68 31.81 -5.58 22.38
C ALA A 68 32.94 -6.50 21.90
N LYS A 69 33.59 -7.23 22.82
CA LYS A 69 34.62 -8.22 22.48
C LYS A 69 34.08 -9.32 21.56
N LYS A 70 32.88 -9.84 21.85
CA LYS A 70 32.23 -10.84 20.99
C LYS A 70 31.93 -10.29 19.59
N ALA A 71 31.47 -9.05 19.49
CA ALA A 71 31.22 -8.40 18.21
C ALA A 71 32.50 -8.21 17.40
N ILE A 72 33.60 -7.78 18.03
CA ILE A 72 34.91 -7.63 17.39
C ILE A 72 35.46 -8.97 16.90
N ILE A 73 35.36 -10.03 17.72
CA ILE A 73 35.75 -11.38 17.32
C ILE A 73 34.87 -11.87 16.15
N LYS A 74 33.56 -11.62 16.19
CA LYS A 74 32.64 -12.00 15.11
C LYS A 74 32.97 -11.26 13.82
N TRP A 75 33.26 -9.96 13.89
CA TRP A 75 33.70 -9.16 12.75
C TRP A 75 35.02 -9.67 12.20
N SER A 76 36.02 -9.89 13.06
CA SER A 76 37.34 -10.34 12.67
C SER A 76 37.35 -11.77 12.10
N ARG A 77 36.38 -12.61 12.47
CA ARG A 77 36.19 -13.97 11.93
C ARG A 77 35.23 -14.02 10.74
N ARG A 78 34.62 -12.89 10.37
CA ARG A 78 33.83 -12.78 9.14
C ARG A 78 34.85 -12.72 8.00
N GLY A 79 35.32 -13.88 7.55
CA GLY A 79 36.15 -13.98 6.35
C GLY A 79 35.49 -13.18 5.22
N TYR A 80 36.30 -12.50 4.42
CA TYR A 80 35.85 -11.80 3.22
C TYR A 80 35.00 -12.78 2.40
N HIS A 81 33.69 -12.61 2.38
CA HIS A 81 32.88 -13.20 1.33
C HIS A 81 33.14 -12.31 0.11
N GLU A 82 33.74 -12.89 -0.92
CA GLU A 82 33.98 -12.29 -2.24
C GLU A 82 32.68 -12.05 -3.04
N ASP A 83 31.57 -11.85 -2.32
CA ASP A 83 30.22 -11.68 -2.86
C ASP A 83 29.66 -10.34 -2.34
N ASP A 84 30.48 -9.29 -2.44
CA ASP A 84 30.00 -7.90 -2.41
C ASP A 84 29.31 -7.62 -3.74
N GLY A 85 28.10 -8.17 -3.89
CA GLY A 85 27.23 -8.07 -5.06
C GLY A 85 26.93 -6.63 -5.49
N VAL A 86 27.87 -6.02 -6.19
CA VAL A 86 27.61 -5.01 -7.22
C VAL A 86 27.37 -5.75 -8.54
N GLU A 87 26.18 -6.34 -8.67
CA GLU A 87 25.65 -6.66 -10.00
C GLU A 87 25.31 -5.32 -10.68
N LEU A 88 26.03 -5.01 -11.77
CA LEU A 88 25.78 -3.86 -12.64
C LEU A 88 24.64 -4.13 -13.61
#